data_AF-U6DI10-F1
#
_entry.id   AF-U6DI10-F1
#
_cell.length_a   1.000
_cell.length_b   1.000
_cell.length_c   1.000
_cell.angle_alpha   90.00
_cell.angle_beta   90.00
_cell.angle_gamma   90.00
#
_symmetry.space_group_name_H-M   'P 1'
#
loop_
_entity.id
_entity.type
_entity.pdbx_description
1 polymer ?
#
loop_
_entity_poly.entity_id
_entity_poly.type
_entity_poly.pdbx_seq_one_letter_code
_entity_poly.pdbx_strand_id
1 'polypeptide(L)'
;IDSVAVNISNLVLENQPPRISKAQKRRDKKAALEKEREERIAEAEIENLSGARHIESEKLAQILAARQLEIKQIPSDGHCMYRAIEDQLKEQKCPLTVAALRRQTAEYIQGHVEDFLPFLTNPNTGDMYTPEEFSKYCEDIVNTAAWGGQLELRALSHILQTPIEVIQADSPPIVVGEEYPKNPLILVYMRHAYGLGEHYNSVTQLVNTATENCS
;
A
#
# COMPACT_ATOMS: atom_id res chain seq x y z
N ILE A 1 4.99 -44.90 85.26
CA ILE A 1 4.78 -45.49 83.93
C ILE A 1 3.35 -45.20 83.55
N ASP A 2 3.10 -44.25 82.66
CA ASP A 2 1.88 -44.25 81.85
C ASP A 2 2.10 -43.37 80.62
N SER A 3 1.60 -43.91 79.52
CA SER A 3 2.18 -43.80 78.19
C SER A 3 1.81 -42.51 77.48
N VAL A 4 2.82 -41.98 76.79
CA VAL A 4 2.73 -40.99 75.72
C VAL A 4 1.97 -41.59 74.53
N ALA A 5 0.98 -40.85 74.00
CA ALA A 5 0.54 -40.97 72.62
C ALA A 5 -0.24 -39.69 72.22
N VAL A 6 0.50 -38.66 71.85
CA VAL A 6 -0.04 -37.48 71.17
C VAL A 6 0.17 -37.66 69.66
N ASN A 7 -0.92 -37.50 68.91
CA ASN A 7 -1.05 -37.14 67.48
C ASN A 7 0.04 -37.60 66.50
N ILE A 8 -0.34 -38.39 65.47
CA ILE A 8 -0.08 -38.06 64.05
C ILE A 8 -1.15 -38.76 63.19
N SER A 9 -2.28 -38.14 62.88
CA SER A 9 -3.21 -38.69 61.86
C SER A 9 -3.91 -37.66 60.98
N ASN A 10 -3.62 -36.36 61.10
CA ASN A 10 -4.34 -35.31 60.38
C ASN A 10 -3.42 -34.24 59.76
N LEU A 11 -2.32 -34.66 59.10
CA LEU A 11 -1.49 -33.77 58.28
C LEU A 11 -1.24 -34.39 56.90
N VAL A 12 -2.32 -34.64 56.17
CA VAL A 12 -2.26 -34.63 54.71
C VAL A 12 -3.30 -33.61 54.26
N LEU A 13 -2.97 -32.33 54.43
CA LEU A 13 -3.58 -31.28 53.63
C LEU A 13 -3.07 -31.51 52.20
N GLU A 14 -3.81 -32.33 51.45
CA GLU A 14 -3.70 -32.38 50.00
C GLU A 14 -3.95 -30.96 49.48
N ASN A 15 -2.88 -30.31 49.01
CA ASN A 15 -2.96 -29.16 48.12
C ASN A 15 -3.59 -29.62 46.78
N GLN A 16 -4.90 -29.90 46.77
CA GLN A 16 -5.63 -30.08 45.53
C GLN A 16 -5.68 -28.71 44.82
N PRO A 17 -5.17 -28.60 43.59
CA PRO A 17 -5.20 -27.33 42.88
C PRO A 17 -6.65 -26.88 42.69
N PRO A 18 -6.94 -25.58 42.84
CA PRO A 18 -8.31 -25.07 42.76
C PRO A 18 -8.94 -25.49 41.43
N ARG A 19 -10.14 -26.09 41.50
CA ARG A 19 -10.87 -26.54 40.31
C ARG A 19 -11.22 -25.34 39.42
N ILE A 20 -10.42 -25.16 38.37
CA ILE A 20 -10.61 -24.10 37.38
C ILE A 20 -11.96 -24.30 36.68
N SER A 21 -12.81 -23.26 36.70
CA SER A 21 -14.12 -23.32 36.06
C SER A 21 -13.99 -23.41 34.53
N LYS A 22 -14.99 -24.01 33.87
CA LYS A 22 -15.06 -24.05 32.39
C LYS A 22 -15.00 -22.65 31.76
N ALA A 23 -15.56 -21.63 32.44
CA ALA A 23 -15.53 -20.24 32.00
C ALA A 23 -14.13 -19.62 32.12
N GLN A 24 -13.39 -19.95 33.19
CA GLN A 24 -12.01 -19.51 33.36
C GLN A 24 -11.11 -20.13 32.29
N LYS A 25 -11.21 -21.45 32.06
CA LYS A 25 -10.45 -22.14 31.00
C LYS A 25 -10.68 -21.56 29.59
N ARG A 26 -11.91 -21.09 29.28
CA ARG A 26 -12.22 -20.41 28.01
C ARG A 26 -11.58 -19.02 27.90
N ARG A 27 -11.57 -18.24 28.99
CA ARG A 27 -10.91 -16.93 29.04
C ARG A 27 -9.40 -17.08 28.91
N ASP A 28 -8.80 -18.01 29.63
CA ASP A 28 -7.37 -18.27 29.59
C ASP A 28 -6.93 -18.73 28.19
N LYS A 29 -7.72 -19.59 27.52
CA LYS A 29 -7.46 -19.98 26.13
C LYS A 29 -7.55 -18.80 25.15
N LYS A 30 -8.53 -17.90 25.33
CA LYS A 30 -8.66 -16.70 24.48
C LYS A 30 -7.48 -15.76 24.70
N ALA A 31 -7.10 -15.51 25.95
CA ALA A 31 -5.98 -14.66 26.30
C ALA A 31 -4.64 -15.24 25.79
N ALA A 32 -4.46 -16.56 25.85
CA ALA A 32 -3.27 -17.21 25.29
C ALA A 32 -3.20 -17.05 23.76
N LEU A 33 -4.32 -17.22 23.04
CA LEU A 33 -4.38 -17.01 21.59
C LEU A 33 -4.16 -15.56 21.18
N GLU A 34 -4.68 -14.61 21.98
CA GLU A 34 -4.48 -13.18 21.76
C GLU A 34 -3.02 -12.78 21.99
N LYS A 35 -2.41 -13.28 23.07
CA LYS A 35 -0.99 -13.10 23.36
C LYS A 35 -0.09 -13.72 22.28
N GLU A 36 -0.37 -14.95 21.84
CA GLU A 36 0.39 -15.59 20.74
C GLU A 36 0.25 -14.78 19.44
N ARG A 37 -0.94 -14.23 19.17
CA ARG A 37 -1.16 -13.35 18.03
C ARG A 37 -0.36 -12.05 18.14
N GLU A 38 -0.33 -11.43 19.32
CA GLU A 38 0.46 -10.23 19.60
C GLU A 38 1.96 -10.49 19.47
N GLU A 39 2.46 -11.61 20.02
CA GLU A 39 3.86 -12.02 19.91
C GLU A 39 4.25 -12.24 18.44
N ARG A 40 3.41 -12.91 17.65
CA ARG A 40 3.64 -13.09 16.21
C ARG A 40 3.64 -11.77 15.43
N ILE A 41 2.78 -10.82 15.82
CA ILE A 41 2.76 -9.48 15.21
C ILE A 41 4.05 -8.73 15.55
N ALA A 42 4.48 -8.76 16.81
CA ALA A 42 5.71 -8.10 17.25
C ALA A 42 6.95 -8.70 16.58
N GLU A 43 7.04 -10.02 16.44
CA GLU A 43 8.13 -10.68 15.71
C GLU A 43 8.14 -10.26 14.23
N ALA A 44 6.97 -10.26 13.57
CA ALA A 44 6.85 -9.80 12.20
C ALA A 44 7.20 -8.30 12.05
N GLU A 45 6.88 -7.46 13.03
CA GLU A 45 7.27 -6.04 13.03
C GLU A 45 8.80 -5.87 13.16
N ILE A 46 9.46 -6.67 14.00
CA ILE A 46 10.92 -6.66 14.13
C ILE A 46 11.60 -7.11 12.83
N GLU A 47 11.12 -8.18 12.20
CA GLU A 47 11.63 -8.60 10.89
C GLU A 47 11.40 -7.50 9.83
N ASN A 48 10.23 -6.85 9.86
CA ASN A 48 9.90 -5.76 8.94
C ASN A 48 10.80 -4.52 9.09
N LEU A 49 11.38 -4.25 10.26
CA LEU A 49 12.34 -3.14 10.44
C LEU A 49 13.59 -3.27 9.56
N SER A 50 14.02 -4.50 9.26
CA SER A 50 15.10 -4.77 8.29
C SER A 50 14.58 -5.11 6.90
N GLY A 51 13.26 -5.14 6.73
CA GLY A 51 12.59 -5.57 5.50
C GLY A 51 12.75 -4.54 4.38
N ALA A 52 12.73 -5.04 3.14
CA ALA A 52 12.83 -4.22 1.93
C ALA A 52 11.81 -3.06 1.92
N ARG A 53 10.60 -3.28 2.45
CA ARG A 53 9.57 -2.25 2.61
C ARG A 53 10.01 -1.09 3.48
N HIS A 54 10.62 -1.37 4.64
CA HIS A 54 11.02 -0.33 5.58
C HIS A 54 12.16 0.51 4.99
N ILE A 55 13.17 -0.17 4.44
CA ILE A 55 14.30 0.47 3.75
C ILE A 55 13.81 1.36 2.59
N GLU A 56 12.88 0.86 1.77
CA GLU A 56 12.26 1.62 0.68
C GLU A 56 11.49 2.84 1.20
N SER A 57 10.72 2.68 2.28
CA SER A 57 9.94 3.76 2.89
C SER A 57 10.84 4.85 3.47
N GLU A 58 11.94 4.49 4.13
CA GLU A 58 12.91 5.45 4.67
C GLU A 58 13.60 6.25 3.57
N LYS A 59 14.04 5.58 2.49
CA LYS A 59 14.63 6.25 1.33
C LYS A 59 13.65 7.26 0.71
N LEU A 60 12.41 6.84 0.48
CA LEU A 60 11.39 7.71 -0.09
C LEU A 60 11.07 8.88 0.83
N ALA A 61 10.98 8.66 2.14
CA ALA A 61 10.78 9.74 3.11
C ALA A 61 11.91 10.79 3.04
N GLN A 62 13.16 10.36 2.91
CA GLN A 62 14.30 11.27 2.75
C GLN A 62 14.23 12.05 1.43
N ILE A 63 13.93 11.39 0.32
CA ILE A 63 13.79 12.03 -1.01
C ILE A 63 12.68 13.09 -0.98
N LEU A 64 11.53 12.76 -0.39
CA LEU A 64 10.37 13.64 -0.33
C LEU A 64 10.59 14.80 0.65
N ALA A 65 11.21 14.56 1.81
CA ALA A 65 11.51 15.60 2.79
C ALA A 65 12.43 16.68 2.22
N ALA A 66 13.42 16.30 1.39
CA ALA A 66 14.27 17.25 0.67
C ALA A 66 13.48 18.18 -0.27
N ARG A 67 12.27 17.76 -0.68
CA ARG A 67 11.33 18.51 -1.53
C ARG A 67 10.17 19.13 -0.74
N GLN A 68 10.19 19.09 0.59
CA GLN A 68 9.10 19.53 1.47
C GLN A 68 7.78 18.78 1.21
N LEU A 69 7.89 17.50 0.85
CA LEU A 69 6.77 16.60 0.61
C LEU A 69 6.80 15.42 1.58
N GLU A 70 5.65 14.75 1.73
CA GLU A 70 5.51 13.46 2.40
C GLU A 70 4.53 12.54 1.65
N ILE A 71 4.63 11.23 1.89
CA ILE A 71 3.74 10.24 1.28
C ILE A 71 2.33 10.41 1.85
N LYS A 72 1.36 10.58 0.96
CA LYS A 72 -0.06 10.46 1.28
C LYS A 72 -0.57 9.10 0.84
N GLN A 73 -0.85 8.25 1.83
CA GLN A 73 -1.20 6.86 1.60
C GLN A 73 -2.52 6.71 0.82
N ILE A 74 -2.50 5.86 -0.21
CA ILE A 74 -3.64 5.51 -1.06
C ILE A 74 -4.06 4.07 -0.77
N PRO A 75 -5.37 3.75 -0.74
CA PRO A 75 -5.83 2.38 -0.55
C PRO A 75 -5.28 1.39 -1.59
N SER A 76 -4.87 0.20 -1.14
CA SER A 76 -4.39 -0.90 -1.98
C SER A 76 -5.56 -1.73 -2.53
N ASP A 77 -6.37 -1.17 -3.42
CA ASP A 77 -7.56 -1.80 -4.01
C ASP A 77 -7.46 -2.05 -5.53
N GLY A 78 -6.23 -2.03 -6.08
CA GLY A 78 -5.98 -2.17 -7.53
C GLY A 78 -6.27 -0.90 -8.34
N HIS A 79 -6.80 0.16 -7.72
CA HIS A 79 -7.00 1.47 -8.34
C HIS A 79 -5.97 2.51 -7.90
N CYS A 80 -4.90 2.09 -7.22
CA CYS A 80 -3.96 2.99 -6.53
C CYS A 80 -3.39 4.11 -7.41
N MET A 81 -2.93 3.79 -8.63
CA MET A 81 -2.41 4.79 -9.57
C MET A 81 -3.46 5.86 -9.92
N TYR A 82 -4.67 5.45 -10.28
CA TYR A 82 -5.76 6.37 -10.60
C TYR A 82 -6.23 7.16 -9.38
N ARG A 83 -6.24 6.55 -8.19
CA ARG A 83 -6.59 7.23 -6.94
C ARG A 83 -5.56 8.26 -6.54
N ALA A 84 -4.27 7.98 -6.75
CA ALA A 84 -3.19 8.93 -6.49
C ALA A 84 -3.31 10.16 -7.41
N ILE A 85 -3.64 9.94 -8.70
CA ILE A 85 -3.90 11.03 -9.66
C ILE A 85 -5.17 11.81 -9.29
N GLU A 86 -6.28 11.12 -8.99
CA GLU A 86 -7.51 11.77 -8.50
C GLU A 86 -7.22 12.66 -7.28
N ASP A 87 -6.38 12.17 -6.36
CA ASP A 87 -6.00 12.90 -5.16
C ASP A 87 -5.19 14.17 -5.48
N GLN A 88 -4.17 14.08 -6.32
CA GLN A 88 -3.38 15.23 -6.78
C GLN A 88 -4.24 16.27 -7.53
N LEU A 89 -5.24 15.82 -8.29
CA LEU A 89 -6.14 16.71 -9.05
C LEU A 89 -7.13 17.49 -8.17
N LYS A 90 -7.47 17.00 -6.98
CA LYS A 90 -8.34 17.72 -6.03
C LYS A 90 -7.72 19.05 -5.61
N GLU A 91 -6.40 19.10 -5.46
CA GLU A 91 -5.66 20.31 -5.13
C GLU A 91 -5.61 21.30 -6.30
N GLN A 92 -5.76 20.82 -7.54
CA GLN A 92 -5.69 21.61 -8.77
C GLN A 92 -7.05 22.13 -9.28
N LYS A 93 -8.11 22.04 -8.48
CA LYS A 93 -9.49 22.50 -8.80
C LYS A 93 -10.11 21.89 -10.08
N CYS A 94 -9.58 20.77 -10.57
CA CYS A 94 -10.14 20.00 -11.67
C CYS A 94 -10.42 18.56 -11.19
N PRO A 95 -11.45 18.35 -10.34
CA PRO A 95 -11.69 17.04 -9.76
C PRO A 95 -12.23 16.08 -10.81
N LEU A 96 -11.45 15.07 -11.15
CA LEU A 96 -11.88 13.90 -11.92
C LEU A 96 -11.98 12.70 -11.01
N THR A 97 -12.98 11.85 -11.23
CA THR A 97 -13.12 10.60 -10.48
C THR A 97 -12.25 9.50 -11.07
N VAL A 98 -11.87 8.50 -10.27
CA VAL A 98 -11.20 7.27 -10.76
C VAL A 98 -11.93 6.67 -11.98
N ALA A 99 -13.26 6.61 -11.94
CA ALA A 99 -14.07 6.08 -13.05
C ALA A 99 -13.95 6.95 -14.32
N ALA A 100 -13.90 8.27 -14.17
CA ALA A 100 -13.69 9.18 -15.30
C ALA A 100 -12.26 9.08 -15.86
N LEU A 101 -11.25 8.94 -14.99
CA LEU A 101 -9.86 8.76 -15.41
C LEU A 101 -9.68 7.45 -16.18
N ARG A 102 -10.21 6.33 -15.67
CA ARG A 102 -10.14 5.02 -16.35
C ARG A 102 -10.80 5.04 -17.73
N ARG A 103 -12.03 5.59 -17.81
CA ARG A 103 -12.74 5.71 -19.09
C ARG A 103 -11.96 6.55 -20.10
N GLN A 104 -11.51 7.74 -19.71
CA GLN A 104 -10.73 8.61 -20.61
C GLN A 104 -9.41 7.96 -21.02
N THR A 105 -8.76 7.21 -20.13
CA THR A 105 -7.52 6.49 -20.44
C THR A 105 -7.75 5.43 -21.52
N ALA A 106 -8.79 4.61 -21.37
CA ALA A 106 -9.15 3.61 -22.38
C ALA A 106 -9.54 4.24 -23.72
N GLU A 107 -10.38 5.29 -23.69
CA GLU A 107 -10.78 6.04 -24.90
C GLU A 107 -9.56 6.63 -25.62
N TYR A 108 -8.59 7.19 -24.87
CA TYR A 108 -7.39 7.75 -25.44
C TYR A 108 -6.50 6.69 -26.07
N ILE A 109 -6.21 5.60 -25.35
CA ILE A 109 -5.39 4.49 -25.85
C ILE A 109 -6.03 3.88 -27.10
N GLN A 110 -7.35 3.66 -27.09
CA GLN A 110 -8.08 3.13 -28.23
C GLN A 110 -8.03 4.07 -29.45
N GLY A 111 -8.03 5.39 -29.22
CA GLY A 111 -7.89 6.39 -30.29
C GLY A 111 -6.48 6.52 -30.86
N HIS A 112 -5.46 5.96 -30.20
CA HIS A 112 -4.05 6.12 -30.53
C HIS A 112 -3.33 4.77 -30.62
N VAL A 113 -3.97 3.77 -31.24
CA VAL A 113 -3.49 2.38 -31.27
C VAL A 113 -2.01 2.26 -31.66
N GLU A 114 -1.57 3.00 -32.68
CA GLU A 114 -0.20 2.94 -33.19
C GLU A 114 0.86 3.36 -32.15
N ASP A 115 0.50 4.22 -31.20
CA ASP A 115 1.40 4.72 -30.15
C ASP A 115 1.51 3.74 -28.97
N PHE A 116 0.51 2.87 -28.75
CA PHE A 116 0.42 2.00 -27.58
C PHE A 116 0.63 0.52 -27.89
N LEU A 117 0.11 0.03 -29.02
CA LEU A 117 0.17 -1.37 -29.41
C LEU A 117 1.59 -1.96 -29.43
N PRO A 118 2.65 -1.24 -29.89
CA PRO A 118 4.02 -1.76 -29.86
C PRO A 118 4.55 -2.16 -28.48
N PHE A 119 3.94 -1.66 -27.41
CA PHE A 119 4.34 -1.92 -26.02
C PHE A 119 3.46 -2.95 -25.32
N LEU A 120 2.45 -3.49 -26.01
CA LEU A 120 1.51 -4.46 -25.47
C LEU A 120 1.79 -5.83 -26.07
N THR A 121 2.34 -6.72 -25.24
CA THR A 121 2.73 -8.08 -25.65
C THR A 121 2.07 -9.15 -24.81
N ASN A 122 1.68 -10.26 -25.42
CA ASN A 122 1.14 -11.41 -24.73
C ASN A 122 2.23 -12.02 -23.83
N PRO A 123 2.02 -12.14 -22.50
CA PRO A 123 3.07 -12.62 -21.59
C PRO A 123 3.46 -14.09 -21.83
N ASN A 124 2.61 -14.88 -22.49
CA ASN A 124 2.88 -16.29 -22.76
C ASN A 124 3.60 -16.51 -24.08
N THR A 125 3.31 -15.72 -25.11
CA THR A 125 3.90 -15.90 -26.45
C THR A 125 5.00 -14.89 -26.75
N GLY A 126 4.99 -13.72 -26.09
CA GLY A 126 5.89 -12.61 -26.37
C GLY A 126 5.50 -11.79 -27.62
N ASP A 127 4.45 -12.21 -28.33
CA ASP A 127 3.97 -11.51 -29.52
C ASP A 127 3.22 -10.23 -29.14
N MET A 128 3.19 -9.26 -30.05
CA MET A 128 2.32 -8.10 -29.91
C MET A 128 0.86 -8.51 -29.82
N TYR A 129 0.07 -7.75 -29.07
CA TYR A 129 -1.37 -7.98 -28.96
C TYR A 129 -2.05 -8.02 -30.33
N THR A 130 -2.98 -8.94 -30.50
CA THR A 130 -3.93 -8.88 -31.61
C THR A 130 -4.92 -7.73 -31.42
N PRO A 131 -5.67 -7.31 -32.47
CA PRO A 131 -6.72 -6.31 -32.31
C PRO A 131 -7.75 -6.67 -31.23
N GLU A 132 -8.08 -7.96 -31.08
CA GLU A 132 -9.00 -8.45 -30.07
C GLU A 132 -8.41 -8.35 -28.65
N GLU A 133 -7.13 -8.71 -28.47
CA GLU A 133 -6.44 -8.58 -27.19
C GLU A 133 -6.28 -7.10 -26.78
N PHE A 134 -5.98 -6.23 -27.73
CA PHE A 134 -5.91 -4.79 -27.51
C PHE A 134 -7.27 -4.19 -27.11
N SER A 135 -8.35 -4.58 -27.80
CA SER A 135 -9.71 -4.17 -27.41
C SER A 135 -10.04 -4.64 -26.00
N LYS A 136 -9.72 -5.90 -25.68
CA LYS A 136 -9.91 -6.45 -24.35
C LYS A 136 -9.12 -5.70 -23.28
N TYR A 137 -7.88 -5.32 -23.56
CA TYR A 137 -7.06 -4.52 -22.65
C TYR A 137 -7.72 -3.16 -22.35
N CYS A 138 -8.24 -2.47 -23.38
CA CYS A 138 -8.96 -1.22 -23.19
C CYS A 138 -10.25 -1.41 -22.36
N GLU A 139 -10.99 -2.50 -22.60
CA GLU A 139 -12.17 -2.84 -21.79
C GLU A 139 -11.81 -3.14 -20.33
N ASP A 140 -10.71 -3.86 -20.11
CA ASP A 140 -10.23 -4.24 -18.77
C ASP A 140 -9.79 -3.00 -17.97
N ILE A 141 -9.20 -1.98 -18.61
CA ILE A 141 -8.89 -0.67 -17.98
C ILE A 141 -10.15 -0.04 -17.38
N VAL A 142 -11.29 -0.09 -18.09
CA VAL A 142 -12.54 0.55 -17.65
C VAL A 142 -13.27 -0.28 -16.61
N ASN A 143 -13.38 -1.59 -16.86
CA ASN A 143 -14.35 -2.45 -16.17
C ASN A 143 -13.76 -3.22 -14.99
N THR A 144 -12.45 -3.16 -14.78
CA THR A 144 -11.77 -3.96 -13.75
C THR A 144 -10.84 -3.12 -12.85
N ALA A 145 -10.30 -3.77 -11.82
CA ALA A 145 -9.22 -3.24 -11.01
C ALA A 145 -7.83 -3.57 -11.59
N ALA A 146 -7.72 -3.70 -12.91
CA ALA A 146 -6.43 -3.85 -13.59
C ALA A 146 -5.49 -2.72 -13.17
N TRP A 147 -4.26 -3.11 -12.82
CA TRP A 147 -3.22 -2.19 -12.38
C TRP A 147 -2.81 -1.31 -13.56
N GLY A 148 -2.70 -0.02 -13.30
CA GLY A 148 -2.14 0.92 -14.27
C GLY A 148 -0.63 1.03 -14.11
N GLY A 149 0.05 1.40 -15.18
CA GLY A 149 1.47 1.64 -15.22
C GLY A 149 1.85 2.71 -16.25
N GLN A 150 3.01 2.54 -16.87
CA GLN A 150 3.62 3.56 -17.72
C GLN A 150 2.74 3.99 -18.89
N LEU A 151 2.03 3.05 -19.53
CA LEU A 151 1.16 3.35 -20.68
C LEU A 151 -0.03 4.21 -20.27
N GLU A 152 -0.70 3.85 -19.18
CA GLU A 152 -1.80 4.64 -18.65
C GLU A 152 -1.33 6.01 -18.16
N LEU A 153 -0.14 6.11 -17.53
CA LEU A 153 0.43 7.41 -17.14
C LEU A 153 0.71 8.30 -18.35
N ARG A 154 1.22 7.72 -19.45
CA ARG A 154 1.42 8.45 -20.71
C ARG A 154 0.11 8.97 -21.27
N ALA A 155 -0.90 8.12 -21.38
CA ALA A 155 -2.23 8.51 -21.82
C ALA A 155 -2.83 9.60 -20.92
N LEU A 156 -2.76 9.44 -19.60
CA LEU A 156 -3.27 10.41 -18.63
C LEU A 156 -2.55 11.76 -18.72
N SER A 157 -1.24 11.76 -18.95
CA SER A 157 -0.51 13.01 -19.15
C SER A 157 -1.02 13.76 -20.39
N HIS A 158 -1.29 13.06 -21.50
CA HIS A 158 -1.93 13.66 -22.68
C HIS A 158 -3.35 14.16 -22.38
N ILE A 159 -4.19 13.37 -21.70
CA ILE A 159 -5.57 13.75 -21.38
C ILE A 159 -5.61 15.01 -20.50
N LEU A 160 -4.76 15.06 -19.48
CA LEU A 160 -4.71 16.15 -18.51
C LEU A 160 -3.92 17.37 -19.02
N GLN A 161 -3.13 17.19 -20.10
CA GLN A 161 -2.18 18.17 -20.62
C GLN A 161 -1.25 18.65 -19.48
N THR A 162 -0.75 17.70 -18.69
CA THR A 162 0.03 17.95 -17.47
C THR A 162 1.10 16.87 -17.34
N PRO A 163 2.36 17.21 -17.00
CA PRO A 163 3.36 16.20 -16.72
C PRO A 163 3.00 15.36 -15.48
N ILE A 164 3.49 14.13 -15.41
CA ILE A 164 3.38 13.27 -14.22
C ILE A 164 4.78 12.82 -13.84
N GLU A 165 5.23 13.18 -12.65
CA GLU A 165 6.50 12.74 -12.05
C GLU A 165 6.24 11.58 -11.09
N VAL A 166 6.95 10.47 -11.30
CA VAL A 166 6.90 9.28 -10.44
C VAL A 166 8.22 9.15 -9.70
N ILE A 167 8.18 9.35 -8.38
CA ILE A 167 9.32 9.21 -7.48
C ILE A 167 9.41 7.76 -6.99
N GLN A 168 10.61 7.18 -7.01
CA GLN A 168 10.90 5.82 -6.58
C GLN A 168 12.19 5.78 -5.76
N ALA A 169 12.39 4.72 -4.96
CA ALA A 169 13.47 4.70 -3.97
C ALA A 169 14.88 4.51 -4.57
N ASP A 170 15.00 3.63 -5.57
CA ASP A 170 16.30 3.12 -6.04
C ASP A 170 16.70 3.65 -7.44
N SER A 171 15.90 4.55 -8.03
CA SER A 171 16.17 5.12 -9.34
C SER A 171 15.72 6.58 -9.40
N PRO A 172 16.26 7.38 -10.33
CA PRO A 172 15.78 8.74 -10.55
C PRO A 172 14.26 8.77 -10.81
N PRO A 173 13.59 9.90 -10.48
CA PRO A 173 12.20 10.09 -10.83
C PRO A 173 11.99 9.94 -12.34
N ILE A 174 10.89 9.30 -12.72
CA ILE A 174 10.46 9.21 -14.12
C ILE A 174 9.46 10.32 -14.36
N VAL A 175 9.69 11.13 -15.38
CA VAL A 175 8.74 12.17 -15.78
C VAL A 175 8.11 11.77 -17.10
N VAL A 176 6.78 11.80 -17.15
CA VAL A 176 5.99 11.53 -18.35
C VAL A 176 5.27 12.81 -18.74
N GLY A 177 5.32 13.16 -20.03
CA GLY A 177 4.63 14.36 -20.50
C GLY A 177 5.41 15.66 -20.35
N GLU A 178 6.74 15.61 -20.42
CA GLU A 178 7.62 16.79 -20.32
C GLU A 178 7.31 17.86 -21.38
N GLU A 179 6.60 17.50 -22.45
CA GLU A 179 6.10 18.44 -23.46
C GLU A 179 5.05 19.44 -22.93
N TYR A 180 4.46 19.19 -21.75
CA TYR A 180 3.43 20.05 -21.18
C TYR A 180 4.03 21.07 -20.19
N PRO A 181 3.73 22.38 -20.32
CA PRO A 181 4.37 23.43 -19.53
C PRO A 181 3.79 23.60 -18.11
N LYS A 182 2.93 22.70 -17.66
CA LYS A 182 2.30 22.77 -16.32
C LYS A 182 3.21 22.15 -15.25
N ASN A 183 2.95 22.50 -13.99
CA ASN A 183 3.59 21.81 -12.87
C ASN A 183 3.15 20.34 -12.84
N PRO A 184 4.07 19.40 -12.58
CA PRO A 184 3.76 17.97 -12.62
C PRO A 184 2.79 17.57 -11.50
N LEU A 185 1.97 16.55 -11.77
CA LEU A 185 1.39 15.74 -10.71
C LEU A 185 2.49 14.83 -10.16
N ILE A 186 2.63 14.73 -8.84
CA ILE A 186 3.70 13.96 -8.23
C ILE A 186 3.13 12.70 -7.58
N LEU A 187 3.61 11.55 -8.02
CA LEU A 187 3.26 10.24 -7.49
C LEU A 187 4.48 9.60 -6.85
N VAL A 188 4.24 8.69 -5.90
CA VAL A 188 5.29 7.85 -5.31
C VAL A 188 5.01 6.41 -5.69
N TYR A 189 5.98 5.77 -6.31
CA TYR A 189 5.95 4.35 -6.63
C TYR A 189 6.80 3.57 -5.64
N MET A 190 6.19 2.56 -5.03
CA MET A 190 6.79 1.66 -4.06
C MET A 190 6.72 0.25 -4.60
N ARG A 191 7.86 -0.43 -4.72
CA ARG A 191 7.92 -1.81 -5.22
C ARG A 191 7.58 -2.83 -4.12
N HIS A 192 7.77 -2.45 -2.85
CA HIS A 192 7.63 -3.34 -1.70
C HIS A 192 6.57 -2.84 -0.70
N ALA A 193 5.62 -2.01 -1.12
CA ALA A 193 4.65 -1.35 -0.23
C ALA A 193 3.76 -2.32 0.56
N TYR A 194 3.29 -3.40 -0.07
CA TYR A 194 2.37 -4.36 0.55
C TYR A 194 2.76 -5.79 0.20
N GLY A 195 2.08 -6.77 0.79
CA GLY A 195 2.32 -8.20 0.51
C GLY A 195 2.10 -8.60 -0.95
N LEU A 196 1.39 -7.78 -1.74
CA LEU A 196 1.20 -7.95 -3.19
C LEU A 196 2.27 -7.25 -4.04
N GLY A 197 3.20 -6.50 -3.43
CA GLY A 197 4.27 -5.79 -4.11
C GLY A 197 3.97 -4.32 -4.40
N GLU A 198 3.89 -4.01 -5.70
CA GLU A 198 3.95 -2.66 -6.28
C GLU A 198 2.73 -1.80 -5.94
N HIS A 199 2.93 -0.51 -5.68
CA HIS A 199 1.86 0.40 -5.30
C HIS A 199 2.19 1.87 -5.60
N TYR A 200 1.17 2.64 -5.95
CA TYR A 200 1.25 4.08 -6.13
C TYR A 200 0.59 4.82 -4.96
N ASN A 201 1.28 5.82 -4.44
CA ASN A 201 0.77 6.78 -3.48
C ASN A 201 0.77 8.20 -4.05
N SER A 202 -0.02 9.07 -3.44
CA SER A 202 0.00 10.52 -3.66
C SER A 202 1.06 11.15 -2.76
N VAL A 203 1.32 12.44 -2.95
CA VAL A 203 2.12 13.26 -2.03
C VAL A 203 1.28 14.38 -1.44
N THR A 204 1.69 14.88 -0.29
CA THR A 204 1.18 16.12 0.30
C THR A 204 2.34 16.97 0.78
N GLN A 205 2.09 18.25 1.04
CA GLN A 205 3.06 19.13 1.67
C GLN A 205 3.45 18.58 3.04
N LEU A 206 4.76 18.56 3.34
CA LEU A 206 5.27 18.18 4.64
C LEU A 206 4.79 19.18 5.69
N VAL A 207 3.95 18.73 6.63
CA VAL A 207 3.47 19.59 7.71
C VAL A 207 4.58 19.73 8.75
N ASN A 208 5.25 20.89 8.78
CA ASN A 208 6.20 21.20 9.85
C ASN A 208 5.45 21.41 11.16
N THR A 209 5.32 20.36 11.99
CA THR A 209 4.76 20.43 13.35
C THR A 209 5.66 21.16 14.37
N ALA A 210 6.59 22.00 13.91
CA ALA A 210 7.58 22.68 14.76
C ALA A 210 7.22 24.14 15.13
N THR A 211 6.08 24.69 14.70
CA THR A 211 5.73 26.11 14.95
C THR A 211 4.40 26.34 15.66
N GLU A 212 4.06 25.54 16.68
CA GLU A 212 2.94 25.85 17.60
C GLU A 212 3.34 25.98 19.08
N ASN A 213 4.64 26.00 19.42
CA ASN A 213 5.12 26.24 20.79
C ASN A 213 5.92 27.54 20.94
N CYS A 214 5.56 28.60 20.23
CA CYS A 214 6.01 29.95 20.57
C CYS A 214 5.02 31.02 20.08
N SER A 215 4.02 31.31 20.90
CA SER A 215 3.29 32.59 20.95
C SER A 215 2.72 32.76 22.35
#